data_AF-A0AAE0KTR6-F1
#
_entry.id   AF-A0AAE0KTR6-F1
#
_cell.length_a   1.000
_cell.length_b   1.000
_cell.length_c   1.000
_cell.angle_alpha   90.00
_cell.angle_beta   90.00
_cell.angle_gamma   90.00
#
_symmetry.space_group_name_H-M   'P 1'
#
loop_
_entity.id
_entity.type
_entity.pdbx_description
1 polymer ?
#
loop_
_entity_poly.entity_id
_entity_poly.type
_entity_poly.pdbx_seq_one_letter_code
_entity_poly.pdbx_strand_id
1 'polypeptide(L)'
;MRACSLRAVWILGDDGSVLISRRFPTVERRWHRSFSANSNASGLPAACVGLPCDRILSQLYLKHTPVEKACYSALGRHVLCLSLTTETIVWPLVVLSKGALRVLVLPLVQPSQLLAQLNQDANNAGDLTSLSLAVAELTCVTQAVDVAEAILGLCTVTGGSATLSTGDCEKVREYIAGAMPFGTPLDTSAATTLAVRSKGFGTGDVATREQQPAWKPHLFQGRTKLHFVVREELQCWFHQELTPVAFSLAGCLDCR
;
A
#
# COMPACT_ATOMS: atom_id res chain seq x y z
N MET A 1 17.13 -9.91 0.86
CA MET A 1 16.28 -8.71 0.70
C MET A 1 15.81 -8.28 2.07
N ARG A 2 15.89 -6.98 2.42
CA ARG A 2 15.28 -6.50 3.67
C ARG A 2 13.77 -6.50 3.46
N ALA A 3 13.04 -7.18 4.35
CA ALA A 3 11.58 -7.17 4.30
C ALA A 3 11.06 -5.74 4.45
N CYS A 4 10.16 -5.33 3.56
CA CYS A 4 9.57 -4.01 3.62
C CYS A 4 8.68 -3.89 4.86
N SER A 5 8.57 -2.69 5.42
CA SER A 5 7.83 -2.45 6.66
C SER A 5 6.91 -1.26 6.50
N LEU A 6 5.82 -1.24 7.23
CA LEU A 6 4.78 -0.23 7.22
C LEU A 6 4.84 0.53 8.55
N ARG A 7 4.79 1.86 8.47
CA ARG A 7 4.73 2.76 9.63
C ARG A 7 3.33 2.78 10.21
N ALA A 8 2.31 2.83 9.35
CA ALA A 8 0.91 2.84 9.75
C ALA A 8 -0.04 2.46 8.60
N VAL A 9 -1.26 2.08 9.00
CA VAL A 9 -2.41 1.76 8.13
C VAL A 9 -3.63 2.47 8.70
N TRP A 10 -4.39 3.15 7.86
CA TRP A 10 -5.68 3.76 8.20
C TRP A 10 -6.75 3.35 7.21
N ILE A 11 -7.99 3.30 7.69
CA ILE A 11 -9.17 3.17 6.84
C ILE A 11 -10.09 4.33 7.17
N LEU A 12 -10.43 5.09 6.14
CA LEU A 12 -11.27 6.27 6.22
C LEU A 12 -12.59 6.05 5.49
N GLY A 13 -13.64 6.65 6.02
CA GLY A 13 -14.88 6.87 5.32
C GLY A 13 -14.76 7.98 4.27
N ASP A 14 -15.85 8.20 3.53
CA ASP A 14 -15.94 9.25 2.51
C ASP A 14 -15.96 10.65 3.15
N ASP A 15 -16.61 10.74 4.29
CA ASP A 15 -16.67 11.87 5.22
C ASP A 15 -15.35 12.13 5.97
N GLY A 16 -14.33 11.30 5.74
CA GLY A 16 -13.04 11.37 6.41
C GLY A 16 -13.03 10.78 7.83
N SER A 17 -14.12 10.16 8.28
CA SER A 17 -14.16 9.45 9.56
C SER A 17 -13.12 8.32 9.58
N VAL A 18 -12.39 8.18 10.70
CA VAL A 18 -11.35 7.14 10.83
C VAL A 18 -12.00 5.88 11.37
N LEU A 19 -12.22 4.90 10.50
CA LEU A 19 -12.84 3.62 10.84
C LEU A 19 -11.85 2.67 11.53
N ILE A 20 -10.63 2.61 11.00
CA ILE A 20 -9.53 1.80 11.55
C ILE A 20 -8.24 2.61 11.52
N SER A 21 -7.46 2.51 12.60
CA SER A 21 -6.11 3.07 12.70
C SER A 21 -5.18 2.06 13.34
N ARG A 22 -4.14 1.65 12.61
CA ARG A 22 -3.06 0.81 13.13
C ARG A 22 -1.73 1.51 12.91
N ARG A 23 -1.03 1.78 14.00
CA ARG A 23 0.34 2.32 14.00
C ARG A 23 1.32 1.23 14.40
N PHE A 24 2.54 1.27 13.86
CA PHE A 24 3.63 0.34 14.20
C PHE A 24 4.79 1.09 14.87
N PRO A 25 4.75 1.29 16.20
CA PRO A 25 5.73 2.12 16.91
C PRO A 25 7.18 1.67 16.76
N THR A 26 7.41 0.36 16.61
CA THR A 26 8.75 -0.21 16.39
C THR A 26 9.33 0.22 15.04
N VAL A 27 8.51 0.21 13.99
CA VAL A 27 8.87 0.66 12.65
C VAL A 27 9.10 2.17 12.65
N GLU A 28 8.23 2.92 13.33
CA GLU A 28 8.36 4.37 13.46
C GLU A 28 9.67 4.78 14.16
N ARG A 29 9.99 4.15 15.30
CA ARG A 29 11.27 4.41 16.00
C ARG A 29 12.48 4.08 15.13
N ARG A 30 12.43 2.98 14.36
CA ARG A 30 13.50 2.60 13.45
C ARG A 30 13.69 3.63 12.36
N TRP A 31 12.59 4.10 11.76
CA TRP A 31 12.62 5.13 10.74
C TRP A 31 13.20 6.43 11.30
N HIS A 32 12.75 6.89 12.47
CA HIS A 32 13.32 8.09 13.11
C HIS A 32 14.82 7.97 13.37
N ARG A 33 15.29 6.84 13.90
CA ARG A 33 16.75 6.62 14.08
C ARG A 33 17.50 6.69 12.76
N SER A 34 16.95 6.12 11.71
CA SER A 34 17.53 6.18 10.37
C SER A 34 17.49 7.59 9.79
N PHE A 35 16.47 8.38 10.11
CA PHE A 35 16.33 9.76 9.66
C PHE A 35 17.33 10.67 10.37
N SER A 36 17.42 10.60 11.70
CA SER A 36 18.39 11.38 12.49
C SER A 36 19.85 11.04 12.15
N ALA A 37 20.15 9.80 11.77
CA ALA A 37 21.49 9.43 11.31
C ALA A 37 21.87 10.06 9.94
N ASN A 38 20.87 10.42 9.13
CA ASN A 38 21.04 10.98 7.79
C ASN A 38 20.62 12.46 7.68
N SER A 39 20.24 13.11 8.80
CA SER A 39 19.72 14.50 8.80
C SER A 39 20.76 15.54 8.40
N ASN A 40 22.04 15.17 8.35
CA ASN A 40 23.13 16.04 7.89
C ASN A 40 23.21 16.09 6.36
N ALA A 41 22.45 15.26 5.63
CA ALA A 41 22.31 15.34 4.18
C ALA A 41 21.21 16.36 3.84
N SER A 42 21.63 17.56 3.45
CA SER A 42 20.89 18.82 3.30
C SER A 42 19.75 18.85 2.26
N GLY A 43 19.15 17.71 1.90
CA GLY A 43 18.15 17.60 0.84
C GLY A 43 16.82 16.93 1.21
N LEU A 44 16.74 16.18 2.33
CA LEU A 44 15.44 15.74 2.82
C LEU A 44 14.75 16.93 3.51
N PRO A 45 13.48 17.23 3.20
CA PRO A 45 12.76 18.25 3.94
C PRO A 45 12.79 17.86 5.42
N ALA A 46 13.14 18.80 6.31
CA ALA A 46 13.17 18.65 7.77
C ALA A 46 11.82 18.24 8.40
N ALA A 47 10.84 18.01 7.52
CA ALA A 47 9.41 17.89 7.68
C ALA A 47 8.88 16.50 7.96
N CYS A 48 9.77 15.53 8.09
CA CYS A 48 9.44 14.16 8.36
C CYS A 48 9.10 13.98 9.86
N VAL A 49 8.01 14.60 10.30
CA VAL A 49 7.48 14.49 11.67
C VAL A 49 6.86 13.10 11.87
N GLY A 50 6.85 12.67 13.13
CA GLY A 50 6.23 11.42 13.54
C GLY A 50 4.76 11.34 13.11
N LEU A 51 4.23 10.12 13.06
CA LEU A 51 2.85 9.84 12.64
C LEU A 51 1.83 10.84 13.21
N PRO A 52 0.99 11.51 12.39
CA PRO A 52 -0.07 12.38 12.89
C PRO A 52 -1.08 11.60 13.74
N CYS A 53 -1.77 12.31 14.63
CA CYS A 53 -2.95 11.75 15.28
C CYS A 53 -4.10 11.60 14.27
N ASP A 54 -5.05 10.70 14.55
CA ASP A 54 -6.11 10.33 13.61
C ASP A 54 -6.98 11.54 13.22
N ARG A 55 -7.21 12.47 14.15
CA ARG A 55 -7.94 13.72 13.90
C ARG A 55 -7.23 14.61 12.87
N ILE A 56 -5.92 14.79 13.02
CA ILE A 56 -5.13 15.63 12.10
C ILE A 56 -5.10 14.97 10.71
N LEU A 57 -4.85 13.66 10.65
CA LEU A 57 -4.84 12.91 9.39
C LEU A 57 -6.18 13.01 8.65
N SER A 58 -7.30 12.79 9.35
CA SER A 58 -8.66 12.93 8.82
C SER A 58 -8.91 14.34 8.24
N GLN A 59 -8.61 15.38 9.00
CA GLN A 59 -8.79 16.76 8.55
C GLN A 59 -7.93 17.10 7.34
N LEU A 60 -6.69 16.60 7.29
CA LEU A 60 -5.79 16.85 6.16
C LEU A 60 -6.23 16.10 4.92
N TYR A 61 -6.70 14.86 5.07
CA TYR A 61 -7.25 14.09 3.97
C TYR A 61 -8.45 14.80 3.31
N LEU A 62 -9.32 15.43 4.12
CA LEU A 62 -10.44 16.21 3.60
C LEU A 62 -10.02 17.53 2.94
N LYS A 63 -9.01 18.22 3.49
CA LYS A 63 -8.51 19.49 2.95
C LYS A 63 -7.70 19.30 1.68
N HIS A 64 -6.86 18.28 1.68
CA HIS A 64 -6.08 17.83 0.53
C HIS A 64 -6.83 16.66 -0.08
N THR A 65 -8.01 16.92 -0.64
CA THR A 65 -8.56 15.99 -1.62
C THR A 65 -7.43 15.71 -2.61
N PRO A 66 -7.08 14.44 -2.87
CA PRO A 66 -6.01 14.12 -3.79
C PRO A 66 -6.28 14.91 -5.06
N VAL A 67 -5.38 15.83 -5.39
CA VAL A 67 -5.33 16.30 -6.75
C VAL A 67 -4.94 15.04 -7.50
N GLU A 68 -5.90 14.42 -8.18
CA GLU A 68 -5.67 13.49 -9.28
C GLU A 68 -4.88 14.27 -10.35
N LYS A 69 -3.64 14.65 -10.04
CA LYS A 69 -2.68 15.00 -11.06
C LYS A 69 -2.42 13.69 -11.76
N ALA A 70 -2.84 13.63 -13.02
CA ALA A 70 -2.76 12.47 -13.88
C ALA A 70 -1.32 11.93 -13.92
N CYS A 71 -0.96 11.08 -12.97
CA CYS A 71 0.22 10.24 -13.04
C CYS A 71 -0.10 9.18 -14.09
N TYR A 72 0.66 9.18 -15.19
CA TYR A 72 0.47 8.28 -16.32
C TYR A 72 0.77 6.80 -16.00
N SER A 73 1.31 6.48 -14.81
CA SER A 73 1.52 5.09 -14.38
C SER A 73 0.41 4.60 -13.45
N ALA A 74 0.02 3.34 -13.63
CA ALA A 74 -1.06 2.69 -12.88
C ALA A 74 -0.84 2.67 -11.35
N LEU A 75 0.43 2.71 -10.91
CA LEU A 75 0.85 2.75 -9.50
C LEU A 75 1.02 4.17 -8.98
N GLY A 76 1.55 5.09 -9.79
CA GLY A 76 1.86 6.47 -9.39
C GLY A 76 0.62 7.28 -8.99
N ARG A 77 -0.55 6.95 -9.53
CA ARG A 77 -1.84 7.57 -9.15
C ARG A 77 -2.24 7.30 -7.69
N HIS A 78 -1.69 6.26 -7.08
CA HIS A 78 -2.06 5.83 -5.73
C HIS A 78 -1.08 6.34 -4.67
N VAL A 79 0.04 6.97 -5.05
CA VAL A 79 1.03 7.51 -4.10
C VAL A 79 0.80 9.00 -3.92
N LEU A 80 0.36 9.37 -2.72
CA LEU A 80 0.02 10.74 -2.35
C LEU A 80 1.01 11.33 -1.35
N CYS A 81 1.06 12.66 -1.35
CA CYS A 81 1.76 13.49 -0.39
C CYS A 81 0.74 14.26 0.46
N LEU A 82 0.75 14.08 1.77
CA LEU A 82 -0.05 14.90 2.68
C LEU A 82 0.86 15.91 3.38
N SER A 83 0.65 17.19 3.12
CA SER A 83 1.32 18.28 3.84
C SER A 83 0.55 18.59 5.12
N LEU A 84 1.18 18.40 6.28
CA LEU A 84 0.62 18.68 7.60
C LEU A 84 0.79 20.17 7.97
N THR A 85 1.95 20.77 7.62
CA THR A 85 2.30 22.19 7.75
C THR A 85 3.31 22.58 6.67
N THR A 86 3.69 23.86 6.55
CA THR A 86 4.76 24.33 5.63
C THR A 86 6.08 23.56 5.80
N GLU A 87 6.27 22.94 6.96
CA GLU A 87 7.45 22.19 7.34
C GLU A 87 7.12 20.78 7.77
N THR A 88 5.94 20.19 7.49
CA THR A 88 5.67 18.79 7.88
C THR A 88 4.95 18.02 6.78
N ILE A 89 5.48 16.86 6.38
CA ILE A 89 4.99 16.07 5.24
C ILE A 89 4.91 14.59 5.63
N VAL A 90 3.75 13.98 5.42
CA VAL A 90 3.55 12.53 5.44
C VAL A 90 3.61 12.03 4.00
N TRP A 91 4.76 11.45 3.65
CA TRP A 91 5.03 10.90 2.33
C TRP A 91 6.09 9.79 2.43
N PRO A 92 6.06 8.77 1.56
CA PRO A 92 5.03 8.47 0.56
C PRO A 92 3.81 7.78 1.20
N LEU A 93 2.60 8.25 0.89
CA LEU A 93 1.36 7.67 1.40
C LEU A 93 0.62 6.94 0.27
N VAL A 94 0.48 5.62 0.37
CA VAL A 94 -0.33 4.85 -0.59
C VAL A 94 -1.80 4.98 -0.22
N VAL A 95 -2.65 5.33 -1.18
CA VAL A 95 -4.09 5.49 -0.99
C VAL A 95 -4.83 4.72 -2.08
N LEU A 96 -5.62 3.74 -1.66
CA LEU A 96 -6.55 3.02 -2.54
C LEU A 96 -7.98 3.27 -2.11
N SER A 97 -8.90 3.28 -3.08
CA SER A 97 -10.32 3.55 -2.83
C SER A 97 -11.20 2.42 -3.36
N LYS A 98 -12.27 2.08 -2.64
CA LYS A 98 -13.32 1.16 -3.07
C LYS A 98 -14.68 1.74 -2.63
N GLY A 99 -15.41 2.31 -3.58
CA GLY A 99 -16.63 3.06 -3.26
C GLY A 99 -16.33 4.21 -2.31
N ALA A 100 -17.04 4.24 -1.18
CA ALA A 100 -16.91 5.28 -0.16
C ALA A 100 -15.74 5.05 0.83
N LEU A 101 -15.05 3.90 0.75
CA LEU A 101 -13.94 3.56 1.63
C LEU A 101 -12.59 3.92 1.01
N ARG A 102 -11.71 4.50 1.83
CA ARG A 102 -10.31 4.76 1.48
C ARG A 102 -9.37 4.04 2.44
N VAL A 103 -8.40 3.31 1.90
CA VAL A 103 -7.35 2.64 2.67
C VAL A 103 -6.05 3.40 2.42
N LEU A 104 -5.46 3.90 3.51
CA LEU A 104 -4.23 4.67 3.52
C LEU A 104 -3.13 3.81 4.16
N VAL A 105 -2.04 3.58 3.45
CA VAL A 105 -0.90 2.79 3.94
C VAL A 105 0.36 3.64 3.83
N LEU A 106 1.06 3.81 4.95
CA LEU A 106 2.31 4.55 5.01
C LEU A 106 3.48 3.57 5.13
N PRO A 107 4.18 3.25 4.02
CA PRO A 107 5.39 2.44 4.06
C PRO A 107 6.56 3.15 4.76
N LEU A 108 7.50 2.34 5.26
CA LEU A 108 8.83 2.79 5.64
C LEU A 108 9.70 2.83 4.38
N VAL A 109 10.01 4.04 3.93
CA VAL A 109 11.07 4.29 2.96
C VAL A 109 12.30 4.75 3.72
N GLN A 110 13.46 4.11 3.46
CA GLN A 110 14.69 4.53 4.12
C GLN A 110 15.09 5.92 3.62
N PRO A 111 15.53 6.83 4.50
CA PRO A 111 15.99 8.16 4.11
C PRO A 111 17.07 8.15 3.04
N SER A 112 17.97 7.15 3.06
CA SER A 112 19.00 6.97 2.04
C SER A 112 18.44 6.64 0.66
N GLN A 113 17.38 5.84 0.59
CA GLN A 113 16.68 5.53 -0.67
C GLN A 113 15.98 6.79 -1.21
N LEU A 114 15.35 7.55 -0.32
CA LEU A 114 14.68 8.80 -0.67
C LEU A 114 15.67 9.85 -1.18
N LEU A 115 16.82 10.02 -0.49
CA LEU A 115 17.90 10.90 -0.93
C LEU A 115 18.45 10.47 -2.30
N ALA A 116 18.61 9.17 -2.54
CA ALA A 116 19.07 8.67 -3.83
C ALA A 116 18.12 9.05 -4.97
N GLN A 117 16.79 8.97 -4.74
CA GLN A 117 15.80 9.40 -5.72
C GLN A 117 15.80 10.93 -5.91
N LEU A 118 15.86 11.72 -4.82
CA LEU A 118 15.96 13.18 -4.88
C LEU A 118 17.20 13.66 -5.65
N ASN A 119 18.34 13.00 -5.46
CA ASN A 119 19.60 13.35 -6.14
C ASN A 119 19.56 13.01 -7.63
N GLN A 120 18.82 11.97 -8.03
CA GLN A 120 18.61 11.65 -9.45
C GLN A 120 17.68 12.67 -10.13
N ASP A 121 16.71 13.20 -9.39
CA ASP A 121 15.73 14.21 -9.83
C ASP A 121 16.22 15.67 -9.66
N ALA A 122 17.49 15.93 -9.31
CA ALA A 122 18.00 17.27 -9.01
C ALA A 122 17.82 18.30 -10.14
N ASN A 123 17.56 17.87 -11.38
CA ASN A 123 17.23 18.74 -12.51
C ASN A 123 15.75 19.20 -12.54
N ASN A 124 14.87 18.57 -11.75
CA ASN A 124 13.41 18.80 -11.66
C ASN A 124 12.95 19.02 -10.20
N ALA A 125 13.80 19.62 -9.36
CA ALA A 125 13.77 19.65 -7.89
C ALA A 125 12.51 20.24 -7.18
N GLY A 126 11.38 20.38 -7.86
CA GLY A 126 10.12 20.87 -7.29
C GLY A 126 8.88 20.06 -7.60
N ASP A 127 8.94 19.04 -8.48
CA ASP A 127 7.74 18.28 -8.83
C ASP A 127 7.59 16.99 -8.00
N LEU A 128 6.75 17.05 -6.97
CA LEU A 128 6.36 15.88 -6.17
C LEU A 128 5.78 14.73 -7.02
N THR A 129 5.31 15.03 -8.23
CA THR A 129 4.77 14.06 -9.18
C THR A 129 5.86 13.11 -9.72
N SER A 130 7.04 13.64 -10.08
CA SER A 130 8.16 12.82 -10.57
C SER A 130 8.70 11.90 -9.46
N LEU A 131 8.84 12.46 -8.25
CA LEU A 131 9.30 11.71 -7.08
C LEU A 131 8.32 10.61 -6.68
N SER A 132 7.01 10.85 -6.83
CA SER A 132 5.99 9.84 -6.53
C SER A 132 6.04 8.67 -7.52
N LEU A 133 6.37 8.92 -8.79
CA LEU A 133 6.62 7.85 -9.78
C LEU A 133 7.88 7.05 -9.44
N ALA A 134 8.98 7.74 -9.16
CA ALA A 134 10.26 7.10 -8.82
C ALA A 134 10.15 6.23 -7.55
N VAL A 135 9.37 6.69 -6.57
CA VAL A 135 9.14 5.95 -5.32
C VAL A 135 8.08 4.88 -5.44
N ALA A 136 7.14 4.98 -6.40
CA ALA A 136 6.14 3.93 -6.65
C ALA A 136 6.77 2.59 -7.06
N GLU A 137 7.94 2.61 -7.69
CA GLU A 137 8.68 1.40 -8.07
C GLU A 137 9.46 0.75 -6.91
N LEU A 138 9.54 1.42 -5.76
CA LEU A 138 10.19 0.83 -4.59
C LEU A 138 9.35 -0.35 -4.08
N THR A 139 10.03 -1.47 -3.85
CA THR A 139 9.43 -2.69 -3.27
C THR A 139 8.60 -2.46 -2.01
N CYS A 140 8.96 -1.47 -1.19
CA CYS A 140 8.18 -1.14 0.01
C CYS A 140 6.87 -0.41 -0.29
N VAL A 141 6.80 0.31 -1.40
CA VAL A 141 5.60 1.00 -1.85
C VAL A 141 4.68 0.06 -2.61
N THR A 142 5.23 -0.79 -3.48
CA THR A 142 4.43 -1.84 -4.14
C THR A 142 3.82 -2.80 -3.11
N GLN A 143 4.58 -3.23 -2.10
CA GLN A 143 4.02 -4.05 -1.02
C GLN A 143 2.94 -3.31 -0.21
N ALA A 144 3.04 -1.99 -0.05
CA ALA A 144 1.99 -1.19 0.59
C ALA A 144 0.70 -1.15 -0.26
N VAL A 145 0.82 -1.17 -1.59
CA VAL A 145 -0.32 -1.33 -2.51
C VAL A 145 -0.96 -2.70 -2.34
N ASP A 146 -0.19 -3.79 -2.35
CA ASP A 146 -0.72 -5.15 -2.15
C ASP A 146 -1.48 -5.28 -0.82
N VAL A 147 -0.94 -4.67 0.25
CA VAL A 147 -1.60 -4.63 1.56
C VAL A 147 -2.91 -3.85 1.50
N ALA A 148 -2.92 -2.69 0.83
CA ALA A 148 -4.12 -1.89 0.69
C ALA A 148 -5.20 -2.64 -0.11
N GLU A 149 -4.83 -3.35 -1.18
CA GLU A 149 -5.74 -4.18 -1.96
C GLU A 149 -6.31 -5.34 -1.15
N ALA A 150 -5.46 -6.04 -0.39
CA ALA A 150 -5.89 -7.13 0.48
C ALA A 150 -6.91 -6.65 1.53
N ILE A 151 -6.67 -5.49 2.14
CA ILE A 151 -7.62 -4.87 3.09
C ILE A 151 -8.94 -4.52 2.38
N LEU A 152 -8.87 -3.89 1.20
CA LEU A 152 -10.06 -3.56 0.42
C LEU A 152 -10.84 -4.80 -0.03
N GLY A 153 -10.17 -5.93 -0.27
CA GLY A 153 -10.78 -7.22 -0.58
C GLY A 153 -11.61 -7.78 0.59
N LEU A 154 -11.20 -7.48 1.83
CA LEU A 154 -11.93 -7.89 3.05
C LEU A 154 -13.16 -7.05 3.34
N CYS A 155 -13.18 -5.80 2.88
CA CYS A 155 -14.27 -4.87 3.11
C CYS A 155 -15.43 -5.11 2.13
N THR A 156 -16.63 -5.33 2.65
CA THR A 156 -17.87 -5.30 1.85
C THR A 156 -18.45 -3.89 1.87
N VAL A 157 -18.75 -3.32 0.70
CA VAL A 157 -19.36 -1.99 0.58
C VAL A 157 -20.84 -2.19 0.29
N THR A 158 -21.68 -2.11 1.31
CA THR A 158 -23.14 -2.24 1.19
C THR A 158 -23.79 -0.87 1.26
N GLY A 159 -24.28 -0.37 0.12
CA GLY A 159 -24.94 0.94 0.03
C GLY A 159 -23.96 2.12 0.04
N GLY A 160 -24.37 3.25 -0.54
CA GLY A 160 -23.52 4.43 -0.76
C GLY A 160 -23.11 5.22 0.48
N SER A 161 -23.02 4.60 1.65
CA SER A 161 -22.56 5.21 2.89
C SER A 161 -21.33 4.47 3.41
N ALA A 162 -20.28 5.19 3.79
CA ALA A 162 -18.97 4.66 4.19
C ALA A 162 -18.93 4.01 5.59
N THR A 163 -19.91 3.19 5.93
CA THR A 163 -19.90 2.45 7.19
C THR A 163 -19.38 1.03 6.96
N LEU A 164 -18.22 0.72 7.55
CA LEU A 164 -17.76 -0.66 7.66
C LEU A 164 -18.61 -1.39 8.69
N SER A 165 -19.09 -2.57 8.33
CA SER A 165 -19.73 -3.46 9.31
C SER A 165 -18.75 -3.82 10.43
N THR A 166 -19.27 -4.07 11.63
CA THR A 166 -18.45 -4.51 12.77
C THR A 166 -17.64 -5.77 12.43
N GLY A 167 -18.26 -6.71 11.71
CA GLY A 167 -17.61 -7.95 11.28
C GLY A 167 -16.46 -7.73 10.28
N ASP A 168 -16.60 -6.78 9.34
CA ASP A 168 -15.50 -6.45 8.43
C ASP A 168 -14.36 -5.75 9.16
N CYS A 169 -14.68 -4.91 10.15
CA CYS A 169 -13.66 -4.30 10.99
C CYS A 169 -12.85 -5.34 11.77
N GLU A 170 -13.50 -6.39 12.28
CA GLU A 170 -12.84 -7.50 12.96
C GLU A 170 -11.93 -8.28 12.00
N LYS A 171 -12.43 -8.70 10.83
CA LYS A 171 -11.62 -9.38 9.80
C LYS A 171 -10.39 -8.59 9.42
N VAL A 172 -10.53 -7.27 9.23
CA VAL A 172 -9.41 -6.39 8.88
C VAL A 172 -8.41 -6.32 10.03
N ARG A 173 -8.86 -6.15 11.27
CA ARG A 173 -7.97 -6.13 12.45
C ARG A 173 -7.24 -7.46 12.61
N GLU A 174 -7.93 -8.57 12.40
CA GLU A 174 -7.35 -9.92 12.45
C GLU A 174 -6.33 -10.14 11.35
N TYR A 175 -6.64 -9.72 10.12
CA TYR A 175 -5.72 -9.75 8.99
C TYR A 175 -4.46 -8.94 9.30
N ILE A 176 -4.59 -7.66 9.71
CA ILE A 176 -3.43 -6.82 10.02
C ILE A 176 -2.58 -7.44 11.15
N ALA A 177 -3.21 -8.01 12.18
CA ALA A 177 -2.48 -8.63 13.27
C ALA A 177 -1.74 -9.92 12.86
N GLY A 178 -2.30 -10.70 11.92
CA GLY A 178 -1.69 -11.94 11.42
C GLY A 178 -0.65 -11.70 10.32
N ALA A 179 -1.00 -10.90 9.32
CA ALA A 179 -0.19 -10.60 8.15
C ALA A 179 1.04 -9.74 8.50
N MET A 180 0.90 -8.82 9.47
CA MET A 180 1.93 -7.82 9.77
C MET A 180 1.99 -7.47 11.28
N PRO A 181 2.28 -8.43 12.16
CA PRO A 181 2.24 -8.23 13.62
C PRO A 181 3.13 -7.07 14.11
N PHE A 182 4.29 -6.88 13.45
CA PHE A 182 5.24 -5.80 13.76
C PHE A 182 5.39 -4.78 12.63
N GLY A 183 4.40 -4.70 11.74
CA GLY A 183 4.40 -3.79 10.59
C GLY A 183 5.19 -4.29 9.39
N THR A 184 5.82 -5.46 9.46
CA THR A 184 6.44 -6.12 8.31
C THR A 184 5.43 -7.11 7.73
N PRO A 185 4.91 -6.90 6.50
CA PRO A 185 4.03 -7.86 5.86
C PRO A 185 4.77 -9.16 5.57
N LEU A 186 4.29 -10.25 6.17
CA LEU A 186 4.81 -11.61 6.02
C LEU A 186 4.05 -12.37 4.93
N ASP A 187 2.73 -12.21 4.92
CA ASP A 187 1.81 -12.76 3.92
C ASP A 187 0.73 -11.70 3.63
N THR A 188 0.62 -11.27 2.37
CA THR A 188 -0.41 -10.32 1.93
C THR A 188 -1.69 -11.01 1.47
N SER A 189 -1.69 -12.35 1.39
CA SER A 189 -2.89 -13.11 1.07
C SER A 189 -3.83 -13.15 2.28
N ALA A 190 -4.88 -12.33 2.20
CA ALA A 190 -5.92 -12.30 3.22
C ALA A 190 -6.62 -13.66 3.38
N ALA A 191 -6.81 -14.39 2.28
CA ALA A 191 -7.41 -15.73 2.30
C ALA A 191 -6.56 -16.72 3.10
N THR A 192 -5.24 -16.76 2.85
CA THR A 192 -4.32 -17.65 3.56
C THR A 192 -4.23 -17.27 5.04
N THR A 193 -4.06 -15.98 5.33
CA THR A 193 -3.91 -15.48 6.71
C THR A 193 -5.14 -15.80 7.57
N LEU A 194 -6.36 -15.59 7.03
CA LEU A 194 -7.59 -15.91 7.74
C LEU A 194 -7.86 -17.42 7.81
N ALA A 195 -7.47 -18.20 6.80
CA ALA A 195 -7.60 -19.65 6.81
C ALA A 195 -6.70 -20.29 7.89
N VAL A 196 -5.43 -19.90 7.97
CA VAL A 196 -4.50 -20.38 9.01
C VAL A 196 -5.01 -20.04 10.40
N ARG A 197 -5.56 -18.84 10.58
CA ARG A 197 -6.07 -18.40 11.88
C ARG A 197 -7.35 -19.10 12.30
N SER A 198 -8.26 -19.37 11.37
CA SER A 198 -9.55 -20.03 11.66
C SER A 198 -9.43 -21.55 11.80
N LYS A 199 -8.57 -22.19 11.02
CA LYS A 199 -8.41 -23.65 11.00
C LYS A 199 -7.23 -24.15 11.84
N GLY A 200 -6.33 -23.25 12.23
CA GLY A 200 -5.06 -23.62 12.85
C GLY A 200 -4.19 -24.45 11.90
N PHE A 201 -3.12 -25.01 12.46
CA PHE A 201 -2.37 -26.09 11.83
C PHE A 201 -2.94 -27.41 12.33
N GLY A 202 -3.30 -28.32 11.42
CA GLY A 202 -3.74 -29.66 11.78
C GLY A 202 -2.59 -30.48 12.38
N THR A 203 -2.91 -31.55 13.11
CA THR A 203 -1.89 -32.49 13.65
C THR A 203 -1.07 -33.19 12.56
N GLY A 204 -1.50 -33.12 11.29
CA GLY A 204 -0.77 -33.60 10.11
C GLY A 204 0.05 -32.53 9.38
N ASP A 205 -0.07 -31.25 9.75
CA ASP A 205 0.74 -30.14 9.19
C ASP A 205 2.12 -30.13 9.86
N VAL A 206 2.83 -31.25 9.78
CA VAL A 206 4.24 -31.29 10.12
C VAL A 206 4.97 -30.55 9.01
N ALA A 207 5.69 -29.49 9.35
CA ALA A 207 6.59 -28.80 8.43
C ALA A 207 7.46 -29.86 7.74
N THR A 208 7.20 -30.09 6.45
CA THR A 208 7.97 -31.06 5.68
C THR A 208 9.41 -30.55 5.65
N ARG A 209 10.37 -31.45 5.84
CA ARG A 209 11.81 -31.12 5.90
C ARG A 209 12.35 -30.52 4.59
N GLU A 210 11.54 -30.53 3.54
CA GLU A 210 11.79 -29.94 2.23
C GLU A 210 11.50 -28.44 2.26
N GLN A 211 12.43 -27.63 1.74
CA GLN A 211 12.20 -26.19 1.59
C GLN A 211 11.03 -25.95 0.63
N GLN A 212 9.85 -25.70 1.19
CA GLN A 212 8.72 -25.25 0.40
C GLN A 212 8.93 -23.79 0.02
N PRO A 213 8.69 -23.42 -1.25
CA PRO A 213 8.76 -22.03 -1.63
C PRO A 213 7.62 -21.26 -0.97
N ALA A 214 7.88 -20.01 -0.56
CA ALA A 214 6.90 -19.17 0.15
C ALA A 214 5.56 -19.00 -0.58
N TRP A 215 5.55 -19.14 -1.91
CA TRP A 215 4.36 -19.03 -2.76
C TRP A 215 3.56 -20.34 -2.90
N LYS A 216 4.04 -21.47 -2.34
CA LYS A 216 3.33 -22.77 -2.37
C LYS A 216 3.28 -23.42 -0.98
N PRO A 217 2.42 -22.90 -0.07
CA PRO A 217 2.38 -23.35 1.33
C PRO A 217 1.84 -24.78 1.52
N HIS A 218 1.11 -25.32 0.56
CA HIS A 218 0.60 -26.68 0.59
C HIS A 218 0.89 -27.38 -0.72
N LEU A 219 1.51 -28.56 -0.65
CA LEU A 219 1.69 -29.42 -1.82
C LEU A 219 0.36 -30.10 -2.15
N PHE A 220 -0.16 -29.80 -3.34
CA PHE A 220 -1.37 -30.43 -3.85
C PHE A 220 -1.14 -31.95 -4.05
N GLN A 221 -1.94 -32.78 -3.39
CA GLN A 221 -1.80 -34.25 -3.43
C GLN A 221 -2.70 -34.94 -4.47
N GLY A 222 -3.36 -34.19 -5.36
CA GLY A 222 -4.24 -34.72 -6.41
C GLY A 222 -3.64 -34.68 -7.82
N ARG A 223 -4.46 -34.99 -8.84
CA ARG A 223 -4.08 -34.80 -10.25
C ARG A 223 -4.00 -33.31 -10.58
N THR A 224 -2.81 -32.83 -10.89
CA THR A 224 -2.57 -31.44 -11.25
C THR A 224 -3.29 -31.11 -12.56
N LYS A 225 -4.28 -30.21 -12.49
CA LYS A 225 -4.83 -29.51 -13.64
C LYS A 225 -4.46 -28.04 -13.48
N LEU A 226 -4.21 -27.37 -14.59
CA LEU A 226 -3.74 -26.00 -14.56
C LEU A 226 -4.57 -25.20 -15.56
N HIS A 227 -5.31 -24.22 -15.04
CA HIS A 227 -6.25 -23.42 -15.81
C HIS A 227 -5.72 -22.01 -15.91
N PHE A 228 -5.40 -21.55 -17.12
CA PHE A 228 -4.96 -20.18 -17.33
C PHE A 228 -6.05 -19.35 -17.99
N VAL A 229 -6.16 -18.09 -17.58
CA VAL A 229 -6.95 -17.07 -18.27
C VAL A 229 -6.01 -15.96 -18.69
N VAL A 230 -5.95 -15.68 -19.99
CA VAL A 230 -5.23 -14.52 -20.52
C VAL A 230 -6.24 -13.38 -20.68
N ARG A 231 -5.99 -12.26 -20.03
CA ARG A 231 -6.77 -11.02 -20.15
C ARG A 231 -5.88 -9.96 -20.77
N GLU A 232 -6.37 -9.33 -21.82
CA GLU A 232 -5.74 -8.17 -22.45
C GLU A 232 -6.65 -6.96 -22.25
N GLU A 233 -6.06 -5.84 -21.82
CA GLU A 233 -6.75 -4.57 -21.60
C GLU A 233 -6.10 -3.51 -22.50
N LEU A 234 -6.86 -3.02 -23.47
CA LEU A 234 -6.46 -1.93 -24.35
C LEU A 234 -7.08 -0.63 -23.85
N GLN A 235 -6.24 0.30 -23.40
CA GLN A 235 -6.64 1.66 -23.02
C GLN A 235 -6.28 2.61 -24.16
N CYS A 236 -7.26 3.33 -24.70
CA CYS A 236 -7.06 4.30 -25.78
C CYS A 236 -7.53 5.69 -25.35
N TRP A 237 -6.73 6.71 -25.62
CA TRP A 237 -7.09 8.11 -25.41
C TRP A 237 -7.29 8.79 -26.76
N PHE A 238 -8.48 9.36 -26.98
CA PHE A 238 -8.83 10.06 -28.21
C PHE A 238 -8.86 11.57 -27.98
N HIS A 239 -8.38 12.35 -28.95
CA HIS A 239 -8.78 13.76 -29.05
C HIS A 239 -10.04 13.86 -29.92
N GLN A 240 -10.67 15.05 -29.94
CA GLN A 240 -12.02 15.33 -30.46
C GLN A 240 -12.32 14.82 -31.90
N GLU A 241 -11.33 14.34 -32.65
CA GLU A 241 -11.44 13.86 -34.03
C GLU A 241 -11.11 12.36 -34.21
N LEU A 242 -11.51 11.48 -33.28
CA LEU A 242 -11.45 10.00 -33.42
C LEU A 242 -10.04 9.42 -33.72
N THR A 243 -8.99 10.23 -33.61
CA THR A 243 -7.60 9.81 -33.73
C THR A 243 -7.06 9.50 -32.34
N PRO A 244 -6.57 8.26 -32.09
CA PRO A 244 -5.97 7.92 -30.81
C PRO A 244 -4.66 8.70 -30.66
N VAL A 245 -4.57 9.52 -29.61
CA VAL A 245 -3.37 10.30 -29.25
C VAL A 245 -2.33 9.40 -28.58
N ALA A 246 -2.82 8.41 -27.83
CA ALA A 246 -2.02 7.38 -27.20
C ALA A 246 -2.86 6.12 -27.02
N PHE A 247 -2.20 4.97 -26.98
CA PHE A 247 -2.79 3.72 -26.53
C PHE A 247 -1.83 2.99 -25.60
N SER A 248 -2.37 2.23 -24.66
CA SER A 248 -1.65 1.37 -23.74
C SER A 248 -2.28 -0.02 -23.80
N LEU A 249 -1.46 -1.04 -23.99
CA LEU A 249 -1.88 -2.44 -23.92
C LEU A 249 -1.31 -3.04 -22.63
N ALA A 250 -2.19 -3.47 -21.74
CA ALA A 250 -1.82 -4.21 -20.55
C ALA A 250 -2.32 -5.67 -20.69
N GLY A 251 -1.53 -6.62 -20.19
CA GLY A 251 -1.89 -8.04 -20.18
C GLY A 251 -1.83 -8.61 -18.77
N CYS A 252 -2.73 -9.54 -18.45
CA CYS A 252 -2.74 -10.31 -17.23
C CYS A 252 -2.91 -11.79 -17.55
N LEU A 253 -2.13 -12.65 -16.90
CA LEU A 253 -2.23 -14.10 -17.00
C LEU A 253 -2.60 -14.65 -15.62
N ASP A 254 -3.87 -15.04 -15.47
CA ASP A 254 -4.37 -15.62 -14.23
C ASP A 254 -4.24 -17.14 -14.27
N CYS A 255 -3.47 -17.71 -13.34
CA CYS A 255 -3.35 -19.15 -13.14
C CYS A 255 -4.30 -19.60 -12.02
N ARG A 256 -5.16 -20.59 -12.28
CA ARG A 256 -6.06 -21.23 -11.31
C ARG A 256 -5.82 -22.73 -11.20
#